data_AF-A0A7J4F8D2-F1
#
_entry.id   AF-A0A7J4F8D2-F1
#
_cell.length_a   1.000
_cell.length_b   1.000
_cell.length_c   1.000
_cell.angle_alpha   90.00
_cell.angle_beta   90.00
_cell.angle_gamma   90.00
#
_symmetry.space_group_name_H-M   'P 1'
#
loop_
_entity.id
_entity.type
_entity.pdbx_description
1 polymer ?
#
loop_
_entity_poly.entity_id
_entity_poly.type
_entity_poly.pdbx_seq_one_letter_code
_entity_poly.pdbx_strand_id
1 'polypeptide(L)'
;SGGERELTLEQWVAVLLGAECVRDPAVDDAVIHMDGDRDGVLRTMPFAVPLAVRARDGGYIPLVAGPEDGTPVGRFLDACPRDPLRFDVFSANDTALEIAAAGWETSEAAVLVANYTAAVVSGPLAAYVGCPILPADPGIDAALRTVLSGLGVRYVVSVGADPVPGMRNLELGVDGVNDLYLRLLEAAGDRSDYIVVTNTRDVEDYPWSADSMPVPGISCVAGELAAARKAVIALAPGYTSWGEESGDGYTLLGVPYRTALSVSDRIDAAIDDALALLDAHGFAGEYVAMVGGPISLPFHYANMTAYTEERQYTPSDYRYANTDGDPEQELSIGRIVGRTPWSASVTVALTLAFDEAAGYTWEDDSSHLLYSTVTDDWRENSLMVIGTTKIGPGPGVLTPTLVNQTRTMTEAGFAVTSLGYDLATGDTIREIIDEMNYDVYYGHGTIDSWYSTVGWAFDADQVNAVGLKPGFATAMACLTGLIDSLDVPLDRFFSLAMLNSGAAGYIGSTRVAYGLYDVEISGENVIRGTGALYLVDIFSREACERDADVGIALRNAKNALIGVQGYDEEEGSAGFEAAITVNEYVLYGDPAHNLWIPDHDG
;
A
#
# COMPACT_ATOMS: atom_id res chain seq x y z
N SER A 1 35.83 -18.19 33.86
CA SER A 1 35.23 -17.97 32.54
C SER A 1 34.98 -19.31 31.89
N GLY A 2 33.84 -19.95 32.20
CA GLY A 2 33.36 -21.05 31.36
C GLY A 2 32.79 -20.39 30.11
N GLY A 3 33.39 -20.63 28.94
CA GLY A 3 32.82 -20.14 27.69
C GLY A 3 31.48 -20.83 27.49
N GLU A 4 30.38 -20.08 27.56
CA GLU A 4 29.11 -20.59 27.07
C GLU A 4 29.29 -20.99 25.61
N ARG A 5 28.83 -22.19 25.27
CA ARG A 5 28.93 -22.70 23.91
C ARG A 5 27.98 -21.88 23.03
N GLU A 6 28.52 -21.30 21.97
CA GLU A 6 27.74 -20.61 20.95
C GLU A 6 26.68 -21.55 20.37
N LEU A 7 25.44 -21.04 20.27
CA LEU A 7 24.31 -21.78 19.72
C LEU A 7 24.37 -21.76 18.20
N THR A 8 23.97 -22.84 17.54
CA THR A 8 23.76 -22.83 16.08
C THR A 8 22.49 -22.07 15.72
N LEU A 9 22.32 -21.70 14.44
CA LEU A 9 21.12 -20.99 13.99
C LEU A 9 19.85 -21.81 14.22
N GLU A 10 19.90 -23.13 14.04
CA GLU A 10 18.76 -24.02 14.31
C GLU A 10 18.41 -24.06 15.81
N GLN A 11 19.43 -23.98 16.68
CA GLN A 11 19.21 -23.86 18.12
C GLN A 11 18.58 -22.52 18.48
N TRP A 12 18.96 -21.44 17.79
CA TRP A 12 18.34 -20.13 17.94
C TRP A 12 16.87 -20.14 17.51
N VAL A 13 16.53 -20.74 16.37
CA VAL A 13 15.15 -20.92 15.92
C VAL A 13 14.31 -21.61 16.99
N ALA A 14 14.79 -22.73 17.55
CA ALA A 14 14.09 -23.46 18.61
C ALA A 14 13.97 -22.64 19.90
N VAL A 15 15.00 -21.88 20.27
CA VAL A 15 14.99 -21.00 21.45
C VAL A 15 13.98 -19.87 21.29
N LEU A 16 13.95 -19.21 20.14
CA LEU A 16 13.05 -18.08 19.89
C LEU A 16 11.59 -18.53 19.81
N LEU A 17 11.29 -19.65 19.14
CA LEU A 17 9.92 -20.20 19.09
C LEU A 17 9.40 -20.67 20.46
N GLY A 18 10.30 -21.00 21.38
CA GLY A 18 10.00 -21.41 22.75
C GLY A 18 10.16 -20.32 23.80
N ALA A 19 10.53 -19.09 23.40
CA ALA A 19 10.67 -17.98 24.33
C ALA A 19 9.29 -17.53 24.83
N GLU A 20 9.14 -17.37 26.15
CA GLU A 20 7.90 -16.87 26.73
C GLU A 20 7.91 -15.33 26.71
N CYS A 21 7.00 -14.73 25.93
CA CYS A 21 6.79 -13.29 25.89
C CYS A 21 5.31 -13.00 26.19
N VAL A 22 5.04 -12.37 27.33
CA VAL A 22 3.68 -12.09 27.81
C VAL A 22 3.40 -10.61 27.62
N ARG A 23 2.48 -10.30 26.70
CA ARG A 23 2.01 -8.93 26.49
C ARG A 23 1.10 -8.48 27.63
N ASP A 24 1.06 -7.17 27.85
CA ASP A 24 0.03 -6.59 28.71
C ASP A 24 -1.35 -6.77 28.02
N PRO A 25 -2.32 -7.43 28.67
CA PRO A 25 -3.65 -7.64 28.09
C PRO A 25 -4.39 -6.36 27.71
N ALA A 26 -4.05 -5.21 28.34
CA ALA A 26 -4.68 -3.93 28.00
C ALA A 26 -4.36 -3.47 26.56
N VAL A 27 -3.33 -4.01 25.94
CA VAL A 27 -2.92 -3.70 24.57
C VAL A 27 -3.87 -4.34 23.55
N ASP A 28 -4.37 -5.55 23.83
CA ASP A 28 -5.14 -6.34 22.87
C ASP A 28 -6.46 -5.67 22.44
N ASP A 29 -7.02 -4.83 23.31
CA ASP A 29 -8.28 -4.10 23.09
C ASP A 29 -8.06 -2.62 22.69
N ALA A 30 -6.81 -2.20 22.44
CA ALA A 30 -6.47 -0.82 22.13
C ALA A 30 -6.30 -0.57 20.62
N VAL A 31 -6.20 0.70 20.23
CA VAL A 31 -5.51 1.16 19.01
C VAL A 31 -4.19 1.81 19.43
N ILE A 32 -3.08 1.51 18.75
CA ILE A 32 -1.79 2.14 19.07
C ILE A 32 -1.69 3.44 18.31
N HIS A 33 -1.55 4.54 19.05
CA HIS A 33 -1.46 5.88 18.47
C HIS A 33 -0.12 6.53 18.86
N MET A 34 0.67 6.88 17.86
CA MET A 34 1.87 7.69 18.04
C MET A 34 1.58 9.14 17.69
N ASP A 35 1.61 10.01 18.69
CA ASP A 35 1.45 11.45 18.51
C ASP A 35 2.77 12.16 18.78
N GLY A 36 3.16 13.10 17.93
CA GLY A 36 4.42 13.80 18.07
C GLY A 36 4.86 14.52 16.81
N ASP A 37 6.07 15.07 16.85
CA ASP A 37 6.65 15.67 15.66
C ASP A 37 6.93 14.60 14.59
N ARG A 38 6.96 15.05 13.33
CA ARG A 38 7.11 14.16 12.19
C ARG A 38 8.34 13.26 12.30
N ASP A 39 9.49 13.83 12.60
CA ASP A 39 10.77 13.11 12.55
C ASP A 39 10.88 12.10 13.70
N GLY A 40 10.40 12.49 14.88
CA GLY A 40 10.30 11.63 16.05
C GLY A 40 9.44 10.42 15.77
N VAL A 41 8.19 10.63 15.34
CA VAL A 41 7.23 9.55 15.09
C VAL A 41 7.72 8.61 13.98
N LEU A 42 8.25 9.15 12.88
CA LEU A 42 8.81 8.37 11.78
C LEU A 42 9.87 7.37 12.24
N ARG A 43 10.78 7.81 13.10
CA ARG A 43 11.86 6.98 13.63
C ARG A 43 11.40 6.02 14.73
N THR A 44 10.21 6.26 15.30
CA THR A 44 9.68 5.51 16.45
C THR A 44 8.72 4.40 16.02
N MET A 45 7.95 4.61 14.95
CA MET A 45 6.92 3.67 14.48
C MET A 45 7.38 2.22 14.34
N PRO A 46 8.58 1.92 13.80
CA PRO A 46 9.07 0.54 13.72
C PRO A 46 9.14 -0.17 15.07
N PHE A 47 9.26 0.58 16.19
CA PHE A 47 9.35 0.00 17.52
C PHE A 47 8.02 -0.50 18.09
N ALA A 48 6.88 0.00 17.58
CA ALA A 48 5.56 -0.49 17.98
C ALA A 48 5.03 -1.63 17.09
N VAL A 49 5.72 -1.98 15.99
CA VAL A 49 5.28 -3.08 15.12
C VAL A 49 5.04 -4.38 15.89
N PRO A 50 5.93 -4.83 16.80
CA PRO A 50 5.68 -6.05 17.57
C PRO A 50 4.56 -5.91 18.60
N LEU A 51 4.12 -4.68 18.91
CA LEU A 51 2.97 -4.44 19.75
C LEU A 51 1.67 -4.52 18.93
N ALA A 52 1.69 -3.93 17.74
CA ALA A 52 0.57 -3.91 16.80
C ALA A 52 0.23 -5.28 16.21
N VAL A 53 1.25 -6.11 15.91
CA VAL A 53 1.05 -7.34 15.14
C VAL A 53 1.34 -8.57 15.99
N ARG A 54 0.37 -9.49 16.09
CA ARG A 54 0.52 -10.85 16.63
C ARG A 54 0.69 -11.84 15.48
N ALA A 55 1.83 -11.76 14.79
CA ALA A 55 2.00 -12.45 13.51
C ALA A 55 1.81 -13.97 13.59
N ARG A 56 2.16 -14.61 14.73
CA ARG A 56 1.96 -16.06 14.92
C ARG A 56 0.49 -16.46 15.05
N ASP A 57 -0.33 -15.62 15.67
CA ASP A 57 -1.74 -15.90 15.96
C ASP A 57 -2.69 -15.20 14.96
N GLY A 58 -2.15 -14.46 13.99
CA GLY A 58 -2.92 -13.72 12.99
C GLY A 58 -3.66 -12.50 13.53
N GLY A 59 -3.36 -12.05 14.75
CA GLY A 59 -4.00 -10.86 15.32
C GLY A 59 -3.34 -9.57 14.86
N TYR A 60 -4.15 -8.55 14.59
CA TYR A 60 -3.70 -7.20 14.29
C TYR A 60 -4.40 -6.19 15.22
N ILE A 61 -3.64 -5.22 15.67
CA ILE A 61 -4.08 -4.06 16.43
C ILE A 61 -3.68 -2.85 15.60
N PRO A 62 -4.62 -1.96 15.24
CA PRO A 62 -4.30 -0.83 14.39
C PRO A 62 -3.18 0.02 14.97
N LEU A 63 -2.20 0.37 14.14
CA LEU A 63 -1.09 1.24 14.48
C LEU A 63 -1.12 2.46 13.55
N VAL A 64 -1.43 3.61 14.13
CA VAL A 64 -1.50 4.87 13.39
C VAL A 64 -0.58 5.91 14.01
N ALA A 65 -0.08 6.79 13.14
CA ALA A 65 0.93 7.75 13.47
C ALA A 65 0.51 9.13 12.97
N GLY A 66 0.66 10.16 13.80
CA GLY A 66 0.39 11.55 13.43
C GLY A 66 -0.66 12.24 14.30
N PRO A 67 -0.86 13.56 14.09
CA PRO A 67 -1.76 14.35 14.92
C PRO A 67 -3.23 14.01 14.64
N GLU A 68 -4.09 14.11 15.66
CA GLU A 68 -5.53 13.82 15.53
C GLU A 68 -6.27 14.92 14.73
N ASP A 69 -6.06 16.18 15.09
CA ASP A 69 -6.88 17.30 14.62
C ASP A 69 -6.86 17.50 13.10
N GLY A 70 -8.02 17.23 12.45
CA GLY A 70 -8.24 17.50 11.03
C GLY A 70 -7.41 16.64 10.09
N THR A 71 -6.94 15.48 10.54
CA THR A 71 -6.13 14.55 9.73
C THR A 71 -6.85 13.24 9.46
N PRO A 72 -6.32 12.38 8.57
CA PRO A 72 -6.84 11.03 8.38
C PRO A 72 -6.77 10.18 9.66
N VAL A 73 -5.81 10.47 10.55
CA VAL A 73 -5.62 9.75 11.81
C VAL A 73 -6.75 10.07 12.78
N GLY A 74 -7.11 11.34 12.95
CA GLY A 74 -8.23 11.72 13.82
C GLY A 74 -9.53 11.06 13.40
N ARG A 75 -9.86 11.10 12.10
CA ARG A 75 -11.05 10.41 11.57
C ARG A 75 -11.03 8.91 11.81
N PHE A 76 -9.88 8.27 11.62
CA PHE A 76 -9.73 6.84 11.91
C PHE A 76 -9.96 6.54 13.40
N LEU A 77 -9.39 7.34 14.29
CA LEU A 77 -9.54 7.17 15.74
C LEU A 77 -10.98 7.46 16.21
N ASP A 78 -11.65 8.45 15.62
CA ASP A 78 -13.04 8.78 15.93
C ASP A 78 -14.00 7.65 15.53
N ALA A 79 -13.71 6.95 14.43
CA ALA A 79 -14.50 5.80 13.98
C ALA A 79 -14.15 4.51 14.72
N CYS A 80 -12.89 4.34 15.15
CA CYS A 80 -12.42 3.14 15.82
C CYS A 80 -13.08 3.00 17.21
N PRO A 81 -13.73 1.85 17.53
CA PRO A 81 -14.38 1.64 18.82
C PRO A 81 -13.40 1.35 19.96
N ARG A 82 -12.10 1.24 19.66
CA ARG A 82 -11.04 0.94 20.62
C ARG A 82 -10.47 2.21 21.22
N ASP A 83 -10.16 2.17 22.51
CA ASP A 83 -9.48 3.28 23.17
C ASP A 83 -8.02 3.36 22.69
N PRO A 84 -7.51 4.56 22.37
CA PRO A 84 -6.12 4.72 21.95
C PRO A 84 -5.15 4.57 23.12
N LEU A 85 -4.19 3.64 22.96
CA LEU A 85 -2.95 3.60 23.73
C LEU A 85 -1.97 4.59 23.10
N ARG A 86 -1.93 5.79 23.68
CA ARG A 86 -1.17 6.93 23.16
C ARG A 86 0.28 6.92 23.64
N PHE A 87 1.19 7.20 22.71
CA PHE A 87 2.60 7.44 22.98
C PHE A 87 3.00 8.82 22.46
N ASP A 88 3.39 9.71 23.37
CA ASP A 88 3.91 11.03 23.02
C ASP A 88 5.38 10.90 22.56
N VAL A 89 5.64 11.14 21.28
CA VAL A 89 6.94 10.91 20.67
C VAL A 89 7.80 12.17 20.73
N PHE A 90 8.73 12.19 21.68
CA PHE A 90 9.77 13.21 21.79
C PHE A 90 11.16 12.72 21.38
N SER A 91 11.40 11.42 21.49
CA SER A 91 12.69 10.77 21.30
C SER A 91 12.45 9.31 20.94
N ALA A 92 12.91 8.87 19.78
CA ALA A 92 12.69 7.50 19.34
C ALA A 92 13.22 6.46 20.33
N ASN A 93 14.34 6.77 21.01
CA ASN A 93 14.91 5.90 22.02
C ASN A 93 14.05 5.81 23.28
N ASP A 94 13.64 6.97 23.83
CA ASP A 94 12.87 6.99 25.07
C ASP A 94 11.47 6.41 24.85
N THR A 95 10.84 6.75 23.72
CA THR A 95 9.51 6.23 23.38
C THR A 95 9.56 4.72 23.06
N ALA A 96 10.61 4.21 22.43
CA ALA A 96 10.74 2.75 22.24
C ALA A 96 10.85 1.99 23.57
N LEU A 97 11.57 2.55 24.56
CA LEU A 97 11.63 1.98 25.91
C LEU A 97 10.28 2.05 26.62
N GLU A 98 9.52 3.13 26.43
CA GLU A 98 8.16 3.28 26.94
C GLU A 98 7.19 2.26 26.32
N ILE A 99 7.22 2.10 24.99
CA ILE A 99 6.45 1.08 24.26
C ILE A 99 6.74 -0.31 24.82
N ALA A 100 8.02 -0.65 25.03
CA ALA A 100 8.41 -1.94 25.57
C ALA A 100 7.93 -2.15 27.02
N ALA A 101 7.95 -1.10 27.85
CA ALA A 101 7.49 -1.16 29.23
C ALA A 101 5.96 -1.23 29.36
N ALA A 102 5.24 -0.58 28.45
CA ALA A 102 3.77 -0.60 28.40
C ALA A 102 3.22 -1.86 27.73
N GLY A 103 3.96 -2.43 26.77
CA GLY A 103 3.47 -3.51 25.93
C GLY A 103 3.65 -4.92 26.47
N TRP A 104 4.56 -5.12 27.43
CA TRP A 104 4.94 -6.44 27.92
C TRP A 104 5.02 -6.50 29.44
N GLU A 105 4.39 -7.52 30.03
CA GLU A 105 4.59 -7.87 31.44
C GLU A 105 5.95 -8.55 31.65
N THR A 106 6.29 -9.48 30.74
CA THR A 106 7.56 -10.19 30.69
C THR A 106 7.94 -10.50 29.24
N SER A 107 9.23 -10.60 28.97
CA SER A 107 9.74 -11.05 27.69
C SER A 107 11.10 -11.71 27.83
N GLU A 108 11.20 -12.99 27.48
CA GLU A 108 12.45 -13.73 27.54
C GLU A 108 13.40 -13.42 26.37
N ALA A 109 12.87 -12.82 25.30
CA ALA A 109 13.61 -12.42 24.12
C ALA A 109 13.51 -10.90 23.89
N ALA A 110 14.45 -10.33 23.16
CA ALA A 110 14.32 -8.99 22.60
C ALA A 110 15.14 -8.87 21.32
N VAL A 111 14.74 -7.94 20.45
CA VAL A 111 15.54 -7.56 19.28
C VAL A 111 16.17 -6.19 19.53
N LEU A 112 17.50 -6.11 19.46
CA LEU A 112 18.22 -4.84 19.55
C LEU A 112 18.65 -4.38 18.17
N VAL A 113 18.42 -3.10 17.87
CA VAL A 113 18.71 -2.53 16.55
C VAL A 113 19.59 -1.29 16.65
N ALA A 114 20.53 -1.15 15.71
CA ALA A 114 21.48 -0.04 15.71
C ALA A 114 20.98 1.23 15.00
N ASN A 115 19.96 1.12 14.16
CA ASN A 115 19.45 2.26 13.40
C ASN A 115 18.04 1.98 12.88
N TYR A 116 17.47 3.00 12.24
CA TYR A 116 16.15 2.96 11.63
C TYR A 116 15.98 1.81 10.62
N THR A 117 16.94 1.60 9.71
CA THR A 117 16.88 0.51 8.74
C THR A 117 16.77 -0.85 9.41
N ALA A 118 17.62 -1.10 10.43
CA ALA A 118 17.57 -2.33 11.20
C ALA A 118 16.23 -2.46 11.96
N ALA A 119 15.65 -1.36 12.44
CA ALA A 119 14.35 -1.35 13.11
C ALA A 119 13.22 -1.78 12.17
N VAL A 120 13.14 -1.19 10.97
CA VAL A 120 12.12 -1.52 9.95
C VAL A 120 12.22 -2.98 9.54
N VAL A 121 13.42 -3.47 9.20
CA VAL A 121 13.61 -4.85 8.73
C VAL A 121 13.37 -5.89 9.84
N SER A 122 13.61 -5.54 11.10
CA SER A 122 13.43 -6.45 12.24
C SER A 122 12.01 -6.50 12.79
N GLY A 123 11.12 -5.59 12.36
CA GLY A 123 9.72 -5.55 12.78
C GLY A 123 9.01 -6.91 12.66
N PRO A 124 9.01 -7.56 11.47
CA PRO A 124 8.39 -8.88 11.27
C PRO A 124 8.96 -9.97 12.18
N LEU A 125 10.28 -10.02 12.32
CA LEU A 125 10.96 -10.98 13.21
C LEU A 125 10.50 -10.81 14.67
N ALA A 126 10.54 -9.58 15.18
CA ALA A 126 10.15 -9.28 16.57
C ALA A 126 8.65 -9.53 16.80
N ALA A 127 7.79 -9.14 15.86
CA ALA A 127 6.35 -9.40 15.92
C ALA A 127 6.02 -10.90 15.93
N TYR A 128 6.76 -11.70 15.16
CA TYR A 128 6.55 -13.15 15.09
C TYR A 128 7.03 -13.90 16.34
N VAL A 129 8.14 -13.47 16.93
CA VAL A 129 8.59 -13.96 18.24
C VAL A 129 7.70 -13.43 19.37
N GLY A 130 7.01 -12.31 19.14
CA GLY A 130 6.17 -11.65 20.14
C GLY A 130 6.97 -10.85 21.17
N CYS A 131 8.18 -10.39 20.83
CA CYS A 131 9.10 -9.71 21.73
C CYS A 131 9.31 -8.24 21.35
N PRO A 132 9.76 -7.38 22.28
CA PRO A 132 10.01 -5.99 21.99
C PRO A 132 11.25 -5.82 21.09
N ILE A 133 11.19 -4.77 20.27
CA ILE A 133 12.32 -4.24 19.54
C ILE A 133 12.80 -2.96 20.25
N LEU A 134 14.10 -2.81 20.45
CA LEU A 134 14.67 -1.73 21.26
C LEU A 134 15.91 -1.14 20.57
N PRO A 135 16.09 0.19 20.60
CA PRO A 135 17.26 0.82 20.03
C PRO A 135 18.48 0.63 20.93
N ALA A 136 19.63 0.45 20.30
CA ALA A 136 20.92 0.27 20.96
C ALA A 136 22.00 1.27 20.49
N ASP A 137 21.60 2.37 19.83
CA ASP A 137 22.47 3.46 19.38
C ASP A 137 22.32 4.68 20.30
N PRO A 138 23.41 5.29 20.81
CA PRO A 138 24.85 5.05 20.55
C PRO A 138 25.49 3.92 21.35
N GLY A 139 24.71 3.13 22.06
CA GLY A 139 25.17 1.96 22.79
C GLY A 139 24.17 1.49 23.83
N ILE A 140 24.51 0.42 24.55
CA ILE A 140 23.66 -0.14 25.60
C ILE A 140 23.85 0.66 26.90
N ASP A 141 22.99 1.67 27.07
CA ASP A 141 22.98 2.55 28.23
C ASP A 141 22.30 1.92 29.47
N ALA A 142 22.20 2.71 30.54
CA ALA A 142 21.58 2.25 31.78
C ALA A 142 20.06 2.05 31.66
N ALA A 143 19.37 2.88 30.88
CA ALA A 143 17.92 2.81 30.73
C ALA A 143 17.52 1.54 29.97
N LEU A 144 18.19 1.25 28.86
CA LEU A 144 18.00 0.01 28.10
C LEU A 144 18.26 -1.23 28.97
N ARG A 145 19.34 -1.23 29.76
CA ARG A 145 19.63 -2.35 30.69
C ARG A 145 18.55 -2.54 31.74
N THR A 146 17.98 -1.44 32.25
CA THR A 146 16.88 -1.49 33.21
C THR A 146 15.64 -2.10 32.57
N VAL A 147 15.26 -1.73 31.34
CA VAL A 147 14.12 -2.31 30.63
C VAL A 147 14.35 -3.80 30.36
N LEU A 148 15.49 -4.17 29.77
CA LEU A 148 15.81 -5.58 29.49
C LEU A 148 15.79 -6.45 30.76
N SER A 149 16.35 -5.93 31.86
CA SER A 149 16.34 -6.63 33.15
C SER A 149 14.94 -6.69 33.77
N GLY A 150 14.11 -5.66 33.59
CA GLY A 150 12.76 -5.58 34.11
C GLY A 150 11.83 -6.58 33.43
N LEU A 151 11.96 -6.74 32.11
CA LEU A 151 11.21 -7.71 31.32
C LEU A 151 11.71 -9.16 31.49
N GLY A 152 12.91 -9.34 32.04
CA GLY A 152 13.50 -10.67 32.23
C GLY A 152 14.14 -11.26 30.96
N VAL A 153 14.63 -10.41 30.07
CA VAL A 153 15.23 -10.82 28.78
C VAL A 153 16.48 -11.69 29.01
N ARG A 154 16.53 -12.83 28.33
CA ARG A 154 17.62 -13.82 28.38
C ARG A 154 18.31 -14.00 27.03
N TYR A 155 17.55 -13.80 25.96
CA TYR A 155 17.94 -14.02 24.57
C TYR A 155 17.84 -12.71 23.81
N VAL A 156 18.91 -12.32 23.14
CA VAL A 156 18.94 -11.07 22.38
C VAL A 156 19.35 -11.36 20.94
N VAL A 157 18.57 -10.88 19.98
CA VAL A 157 18.99 -10.80 18.58
C VAL A 157 19.48 -9.37 18.35
N SER A 158 20.78 -9.19 18.11
CA SER A 158 21.40 -7.88 17.85
C SER A 158 21.55 -7.68 16.34
N VAL A 159 20.81 -6.74 15.76
CA VAL A 159 20.82 -6.44 14.33
C VAL A 159 21.59 -5.16 14.08
N GLY A 160 22.84 -5.32 13.64
CA GLY A 160 23.80 -4.22 13.48
C GLY A 160 24.23 -3.53 14.78
N ALA A 161 23.71 -3.97 15.93
CA ALA A 161 23.99 -3.42 17.26
C ALA A 161 25.06 -4.22 18.01
N ASP A 162 25.70 -3.58 18.99
CA ASP A 162 26.64 -4.25 19.88
C ASP A 162 25.91 -5.31 20.76
N PRO A 163 26.52 -6.48 21.00
CA PRO A 163 25.93 -7.52 21.84
C PRO A 163 25.83 -7.06 23.30
N VAL A 164 24.79 -7.52 24.01
CA VAL A 164 24.58 -7.20 25.43
C VAL A 164 25.47 -8.06 26.33
N PRO A 165 26.41 -7.45 27.10
CA PRO A 165 27.27 -8.22 27.99
C PRO A 165 26.48 -9.00 29.03
N GLY A 166 26.72 -10.31 29.11
CA GLY A 166 26.10 -11.21 30.09
C GLY A 166 24.78 -11.84 29.66
N MET A 167 24.28 -11.53 28.44
CA MET A 167 23.14 -12.19 27.82
C MET A 167 23.60 -13.11 26.69
N ARG A 168 22.71 -14.01 26.24
CA ARG A 168 22.95 -14.79 25.02
C ARG A 168 22.57 -13.94 23.83
N ASN A 169 23.52 -13.73 22.93
CA ASN A 169 23.33 -12.85 21.78
C ASN A 169 23.45 -13.67 20.49
N LEU A 170 22.55 -13.41 19.55
CA LEU A 170 22.70 -13.73 18.14
C LEU A 170 22.99 -12.42 17.41
N GLU A 171 24.16 -12.31 16.79
CA GLU A 171 24.52 -11.11 16.02
C GLU A 171 24.15 -11.33 14.55
N LEU A 172 23.38 -10.41 13.97
CA LEU A 172 22.97 -10.43 12.58
C LEU A 172 23.30 -9.10 11.90
N GLY A 173 23.64 -9.18 10.61
CA GLY A 173 23.49 -8.04 9.71
C GLY A 173 22.02 -7.88 9.31
N VAL A 174 21.67 -6.72 8.75
CA VAL A 174 20.31 -6.46 8.21
C VAL A 174 19.91 -7.55 7.21
N ASP A 175 20.83 -7.96 6.33
CA ASP A 175 20.60 -8.99 5.31
C ASP A 175 20.30 -10.39 5.90
N GLY A 176 20.70 -10.65 7.15
CA GLY A 176 20.47 -11.93 7.82
C GLY A 176 19.13 -12.05 8.53
N VAL A 177 18.37 -10.95 8.64
CA VAL A 177 17.10 -10.93 9.38
C VAL A 177 16.03 -11.74 8.66
N ASN A 178 15.88 -11.57 7.34
CA ASN A 178 14.87 -12.30 6.56
C ASN A 178 15.12 -13.82 6.58
N ASP A 179 16.37 -14.29 6.45
CA ASP A 179 16.69 -15.73 6.53
C ASP A 179 16.32 -16.31 7.91
N LEU A 180 16.66 -15.64 9.02
CA LEU A 180 16.23 -16.09 10.34
C LEU A 180 14.70 -16.10 10.46
N TYR A 181 14.03 -15.06 9.96
CA TYR A 181 12.57 -14.94 10.01
C TYR A 181 11.88 -16.07 9.25
N LEU A 182 12.31 -16.37 8.02
CA LEU A 182 11.76 -17.47 7.22
C LEU A 182 11.98 -18.83 7.89
N ARG A 183 13.15 -19.06 8.52
CA ARG A 183 13.38 -20.29 9.30
C ARG A 183 12.43 -20.45 10.48
N LEU A 184 12.02 -19.35 11.11
CA LEU A 184 11.02 -19.39 12.18
C LEU A 184 9.65 -19.79 11.62
N LEU A 185 9.25 -19.23 10.47
CA LEU A 185 8.01 -19.59 9.78
C LEU A 185 8.00 -21.08 9.41
N GLU A 186 9.05 -21.56 8.74
CA GLU A 186 9.21 -22.97 8.37
C GLU A 186 9.10 -23.91 9.57
N ALA A 187 9.82 -23.59 10.65
CA ALA A 187 9.85 -24.43 11.85
C ALA A 187 8.50 -24.43 12.60
N ALA A 188 7.70 -23.38 12.46
CA ALA A 188 6.34 -23.30 12.99
C ALA A 188 5.28 -23.90 12.05
N GLY A 189 5.62 -24.20 10.80
CA GLY A 189 4.68 -24.66 9.77
C GLY A 189 3.86 -23.54 9.13
N ASP A 190 4.30 -22.29 9.28
CA ASP A 190 3.78 -21.13 8.59
C ASP A 190 4.42 -20.96 7.20
N ARG A 191 3.90 -20.02 6.42
CA ARG A 191 4.40 -19.68 5.08
C ARG A 191 4.50 -18.17 4.88
N SER A 192 5.26 -17.78 3.86
CA SER A 192 5.33 -16.41 3.34
C SER A 192 5.10 -16.44 1.83
N ASP A 193 4.22 -15.60 1.31
CA ASP A 193 3.96 -15.42 -0.13
C ASP A 193 4.04 -13.94 -0.53
N TYR A 194 4.60 -13.11 0.35
CA TYR A 194 4.51 -11.66 0.28
C TYR A 194 5.89 -11.01 0.41
N ILE A 195 6.15 -10.00 -0.42
CA ILE A 195 7.36 -9.18 -0.39
C ILE A 195 6.96 -7.73 -0.15
N VAL A 196 7.59 -7.08 0.82
CA VAL A 196 7.50 -5.63 1.03
C VAL A 196 8.79 -4.98 0.55
N VAL A 197 8.71 -4.16 -0.50
CA VAL A 197 9.84 -3.42 -1.04
C VAL A 197 9.81 -2.01 -0.47
N THR A 198 10.93 -1.55 0.10
CA THR A 198 11.01 -0.18 0.64
C THR A 198 12.41 0.40 0.59
N ASN A 199 12.51 1.72 0.75
CA ASN A 199 13.77 2.43 0.87
C ASN A 199 13.80 3.19 2.21
N THR A 200 14.53 2.65 3.18
CA THR A 200 14.66 3.22 4.53
C THR A 200 15.52 4.48 4.59
N ARG A 201 16.16 4.90 3.50
CA ARG A 201 16.84 6.21 3.43
C ARG A 201 15.87 7.36 3.20
N ASP A 202 14.58 7.08 3.02
CA ASP A 202 13.53 8.09 2.87
C ASP A 202 13.33 8.98 4.12
N VAL A 203 13.94 8.64 5.27
CA VAL A 203 13.99 9.48 6.48
C VAL A 203 15.26 10.34 6.57
N GLU A 204 16.18 10.23 5.61
CA GLU A 204 17.36 11.10 5.56
C GLU A 204 16.99 12.47 4.98
N ASP A 205 17.74 13.51 5.36
CA ASP A 205 17.51 14.89 4.90
C ASP A 205 17.67 14.99 3.38
N TYR A 206 16.56 14.84 2.67
CA TYR A 206 16.51 15.14 1.25
C TYR A 206 16.45 16.66 1.03
N PRO A 207 17.08 17.18 -0.04
CA PRO A 207 17.15 18.62 -0.30
C PRO A 207 15.84 19.26 -0.80
N TRP A 208 14.68 18.63 -0.62
CA TRP A 208 13.41 19.05 -1.23
C TRP A 208 12.50 19.80 -0.23
N SER A 209 11.63 20.66 -0.74
CA SER A 209 10.63 21.37 0.07
C SER A 209 9.57 20.42 0.62
N ALA A 210 9.13 20.67 1.86
CA ALA A 210 8.12 19.87 2.57
C ALA A 210 6.75 19.77 1.87
N ASP A 211 6.45 20.70 0.96
CA ASP A 211 5.16 20.79 0.24
C ASP A 211 5.15 20.01 -1.09
N SER A 212 6.28 19.41 -1.46
CA SER A 212 6.48 18.70 -2.74
C SER A 212 7.03 17.29 -2.51
N MET A 213 6.89 16.42 -3.51
CA MET A 213 7.55 15.11 -3.51
C MET A 213 9.07 15.25 -3.30
N PRO A 214 9.71 14.36 -2.51
CA PRO A 214 9.21 13.16 -1.81
C PRO A 214 8.48 13.47 -0.51
N VAL A 215 7.64 12.53 -0.10
CA VAL A 215 7.13 12.44 1.27
C VAL A 215 8.11 11.58 2.09
N PRO A 216 9.01 12.17 2.89
CA PRO A 216 9.95 11.39 3.68
C PRO A 216 9.26 10.51 4.73
N GLY A 217 9.83 9.32 4.92
CA GLY A 217 9.51 8.35 5.97
C GLY A 217 8.28 7.47 5.74
N ILE A 218 7.76 7.34 4.51
CA ILE A 218 6.71 6.34 4.23
C ILE A 218 7.21 4.92 4.55
N SER A 219 8.51 4.65 4.48
CA SER A 219 9.08 3.35 4.86
C SER A 219 8.79 2.92 6.31
N CYS A 220 8.33 3.82 7.18
CA CYS A 220 8.06 3.50 8.58
C CYS A 220 6.90 2.50 8.75
N VAL A 221 5.99 2.43 7.76
CA VAL A 221 4.86 1.48 7.76
C VAL A 221 5.20 0.14 7.11
N ALA A 222 6.39 0.00 6.51
CA ALA A 222 6.79 -1.22 5.83
C ALA A 222 6.94 -2.41 6.78
N GLY A 223 7.48 -2.17 7.98
CA GLY A 223 7.63 -3.20 9.02
C GLY A 223 6.29 -3.73 9.52
N GLU A 224 5.30 -2.86 9.65
CA GLU A 224 3.94 -3.21 10.06
C GLU A 224 3.24 -4.09 9.03
N LEU A 225 3.20 -3.62 7.77
CA LEU A 225 2.61 -4.39 6.67
C LEU A 225 3.29 -5.75 6.53
N ALA A 226 4.63 -5.77 6.58
CA ALA A 226 5.39 -7.00 6.44
C ALA A 226 5.12 -7.97 7.61
N ALA A 227 5.03 -7.48 8.84
CA ALA A 227 4.73 -8.32 9.98
C ALA A 227 3.33 -8.95 9.86
N ALA A 228 2.33 -8.18 9.45
CA ALA A 228 0.94 -8.65 9.34
C ALA A 228 0.77 -9.67 8.19
N ARG A 229 1.43 -9.43 7.04
CA ARG A 229 1.40 -10.31 5.86
C ARG A 229 2.41 -11.45 5.90
N LYS A 230 3.12 -11.62 7.02
CA LYS A 230 4.25 -12.56 7.15
C LYS A 230 5.29 -12.43 6.02
N ALA A 231 5.56 -11.21 5.59
CA ALA A 231 6.39 -10.90 4.42
C ALA A 231 7.87 -10.77 4.76
N VAL A 232 8.71 -10.96 3.73
CA VAL A 232 10.11 -10.49 3.76
C VAL A 232 10.19 -9.03 3.35
N ILE A 233 11.17 -8.29 3.89
CA ILE A 233 11.43 -6.90 3.48
C ILE A 233 12.61 -6.86 2.52
N ALA A 234 12.37 -6.40 1.30
CA ALA A 234 13.38 -6.11 0.30
C ALA A 234 13.79 -4.63 0.35
N LEU A 235 15.04 -4.36 0.74
CA LEU A 235 15.58 -3.01 0.75
C LEU A 235 16.03 -2.61 -0.66
N ALA A 236 15.40 -1.59 -1.21
CA ALA A 236 15.67 -1.09 -2.55
C ALA A 236 16.22 0.35 -2.53
N PRO A 237 17.00 0.75 -3.55
CA PRO A 237 17.52 2.11 -3.63
C PRO A 237 16.46 3.09 -4.17
N GLY A 238 16.51 4.34 -3.69
CA GLY A 238 15.83 5.47 -4.31
C GLY A 238 16.74 6.33 -5.16
N TYR A 239 16.23 7.49 -5.61
CA TYR A 239 17.07 8.52 -6.20
C TYR A 239 17.97 9.14 -5.14
N THR A 240 19.29 9.07 -5.34
CA THR A 240 20.29 9.73 -4.48
C THR A 240 20.88 10.98 -5.11
N SER A 241 20.69 11.15 -6.43
CA SER A 241 21.03 12.34 -7.20
C SER A 241 20.22 12.33 -8.50
N TRP A 242 20.06 13.49 -9.14
CA TRP A 242 19.43 13.56 -10.47
C TRP A 242 20.29 12.98 -11.59
N GLY A 243 21.54 12.57 -11.36
CA GLY A 243 22.43 12.14 -12.44
C GLY A 243 22.81 13.27 -13.41
N GLU A 244 23.56 12.94 -14.46
CA GLU A 244 23.98 13.88 -15.50
C GLU A 244 22.94 13.95 -16.62
N GLU A 245 22.85 15.13 -17.28
CA GLU A 245 21.96 15.35 -18.43
C GLU A 245 22.20 14.29 -19.51
N SER A 246 21.12 13.63 -19.92
CA SER A 246 21.15 12.63 -20.98
C SER A 246 20.33 13.15 -22.16
N GLY A 247 20.79 12.86 -23.39
CA GLY A 247 20.02 13.19 -24.61
C GLY A 247 18.70 12.43 -24.75
N ASP A 248 18.38 11.55 -23.81
CA ASP A 248 17.18 10.71 -23.80
C ASP A 248 16.06 11.33 -22.95
N GLY A 249 16.05 12.65 -22.74
CA GLY A 249 14.97 13.32 -22.02
C GLY A 249 14.91 13.05 -20.52
N TYR A 250 13.81 13.50 -19.90
CA TYR A 250 13.60 13.54 -18.47
C TYR A 250 12.21 13.02 -18.10
N THR A 251 12.08 12.41 -16.92
CA THR A 251 10.79 12.12 -16.29
C THR A 251 10.11 13.41 -15.84
N LEU A 252 8.82 13.34 -15.45
CA LEU A 252 8.11 14.48 -14.85
C LEU A 252 8.65 14.86 -13.46
N LEU A 253 9.49 14.00 -12.88
CA LEU A 253 10.28 14.33 -11.70
C LEU A 253 11.56 15.11 -12.04
N GLY A 254 11.92 15.29 -13.30
CA GLY A 254 13.19 15.88 -13.70
C GLY A 254 14.39 14.93 -13.60
N VAL A 255 14.16 13.61 -13.51
CA VAL A 255 15.22 12.60 -13.55
C VAL A 255 15.54 12.26 -15.01
N PRO A 256 16.81 12.25 -15.45
CA PRO A 256 17.22 11.68 -16.72
C PRO A 256 16.72 10.25 -16.85
N TYR A 257 16.14 9.93 -18.00
CA TYR A 257 15.51 8.62 -18.24
C TYR A 257 16.43 7.43 -17.91
N ARG A 258 17.71 7.49 -18.27
CA ARG A 258 18.69 6.43 -17.96
C ARG A 258 18.94 6.23 -16.47
N THR A 259 18.94 7.31 -15.70
CA THR A 259 19.07 7.25 -14.24
C THR A 259 17.84 6.57 -13.65
N ALA A 260 16.65 6.89 -14.15
CA ALA A 260 15.41 6.24 -13.75
C ALA A 260 15.43 4.73 -14.02
N LEU A 261 15.84 4.31 -15.22
CA LEU A 261 16.01 2.89 -15.55
C LEU A 261 17.04 2.19 -14.66
N SER A 262 18.21 2.79 -14.43
CA SER A 262 19.24 2.17 -13.59
C SER A 262 18.81 2.02 -12.11
N VAL A 263 17.93 2.88 -11.60
CA VAL A 263 17.33 2.70 -10.27
C VAL A 263 16.28 1.60 -10.32
N SER A 264 15.43 1.60 -11.35
CA SER A 264 14.44 0.55 -11.60
C SER A 264 15.06 -0.85 -11.66
N ASP A 265 16.15 -1.04 -12.39
CA ASP A 265 16.83 -2.34 -12.51
C ASP A 265 17.34 -2.86 -11.15
N ARG A 266 17.69 -1.95 -10.23
CA ARG A 266 18.13 -2.33 -8.88
C ARG A 266 16.96 -2.62 -7.94
N ILE A 267 15.79 -2.05 -8.20
CA ILE A 267 14.54 -2.43 -7.51
C ILE A 267 14.14 -3.84 -7.97
N ASP A 268 14.18 -4.10 -9.28
CA ASP A 268 13.97 -5.43 -9.90
C ASP A 268 14.85 -6.48 -9.22
N ALA A 269 16.17 -6.22 -9.16
CA ALA A 269 17.12 -7.14 -8.54
C ALA A 269 16.83 -7.39 -7.04
N ALA A 270 16.34 -6.40 -6.30
CA ALA A 270 15.98 -6.58 -4.90
C ALA A 270 14.72 -7.46 -4.73
N ILE A 271 13.79 -7.42 -5.68
CA ILE A 271 12.62 -8.32 -5.72
C ILE A 271 13.07 -9.73 -6.10
N ASP A 272 13.91 -9.88 -7.12
CA ASP A 272 14.47 -11.18 -7.53
C ASP A 272 15.25 -11.85 -6.38
N ASP A 273 16.07 -11.09 -5.65
CA ASP A 273 16.80 -11.59 -4.48
C ASP A 273 15.83 -12.05 -3.37
N ALA A 274 14.72 -11.35 -3.16
CA ALA A 274 13.69 -11.73 -2.20
C ALA A 274 12.91 -12.98 -2.63
N LEU A 275 12.57 -13.10 -3.92
CA LEU A 275 11.94 -14.31 -4.49
C LEU A 275 12.86 -15.52 -4.37
N ALA A 276 14.15 -15.35 -4.69
CA ALA A 276 15.14 -16.40 -4.55
C ALA A 276 15.30 -16.85 -3.09
N LEU A 277 15.20 -15.91 -2.15
CA LEU A 277 15.20 -16.22 -0.72
C LEU A 277 13.94 -17.00 -0.30
N LEU A 278 12.75 -16.60 -0.76
CA LEU A 278 11.51 -17.35 -0.52
C LEU A 278 11.60 -18.79 -1.07
N ASP A 279 12.07 -18.96 -2.32
CA ASP A 279 12.24 -20.27 -2.96
C ASP A 279 13.23 -21.16 -2.20
N ALA A 280 14.32 -20.58 -1.68
CA ALA A 280 15.28 -21.31 -0.84
C ALA A 280 14.66 -21.89 0.44
N HIS A 281 13.54 -21.32 0.89
CA HIS A 281 12.74 -21.77 2.03
C HIS A 281 11.48 -22.55 1.61
N GLY A 282 11.35 -22.92 0.33
CA GLY A 282 10.22 -23.67 -0.20
C GLY A 282 8.92 -22.88 -0.26
N PHE A 283 9.01 -21.55 -0.25
CA PHE A 283 7.90 -20.62 -0.37
C PHE A 283 7.82 -20.03 -1.78
N ALA A 284 6.62 -19.66 -2.23
CA ALA A 284 6.39 -19.04 -3.53
C ALA A 284 5.84 -17.63 -3.32
N GLY A 285 6.49 -16.63 -3.91
CA GLY A 285 5.98 -15.26 -3.90
C GLY A 285 4.73 -15.13 -4.77
N GLU A 286 3.74 -14.41 -4.28
CA GLU A 286 2.50 -14.07 -4.98
C GLU A 286 2.25 -12.55 -4.98
N TYR A 287 2.71 -11.83 -3.94
CA TYR A 287 2.46 -10.40 -3.76
C TYR A 287 3.74 -9.58 -3.60
N VAL A 288 3.71 -8.36 -4.14
CA VAL A 288 4.74 -7.33 -3.94
C VAL A 288 4.06 -6.02 -3.55
N ALA A 289 4.35 -5.50 -2.35
CA ALA A 289 3.97 -4.15 -1.97
C ALA A 289 5.14 -3.18 -2.03
N MET A 290 4.98 -2.12 -2.81
CA MET A 290 5.90 -1.01 -2.89
C MET A 290 5.57 0.01 -1.80
N VAL A 291 6.35 0.08 -0.73
CA VAL A 291 6.12 1.02 0.39
C VAL A 291 7.05 2.23 0.26
N GLY A 292 6.55 3.28 -0.39
CA GLY A 292 7.30 4.50 -0.68
C GLY A 292 6.73 5.31 -1.85
N GLY A 293 7.02 6.61 -1.88
CA GLY A 293 6.66 7.49 -3.00
C GLY A 293 7.66 7.40 -4.17
N PRO A 294 7.33 7.91 -5.37
CA PRO A 294 8.13 7.73 -6.59
C PRO A 294 9.52 8.38 -6.64
N ILE A 295 9.98 9.01 -5.55
CA ILE A 295 11.38 9.44 -5.42
C ILE A 295 12.17 8.49 -4.51
N SER A 296 11.59 8.10 -3.37
CA SER A 296 12.22 7.16 -2.44
C SER A 296 12.19 5.74 -2.98
N LEU A 297 11.11 5.36 -3.66
CA LEU A 297 10.95 4.07 -4.33
C LEU A 297 10.37 4.30 -5.73
N PRO A 298 11.20 4.66 -6.73
CA PRO A 298 10.73 5.07 -8.04
C PRO A 298 9.93 4.03 -8.82
N PHE A 299 9.15 4.52 -9.78
CA PHE A 299 8.54 3.69 -10.81
C PHE A 299 9.57 3.20 -11.83
N HIS A 300 9.22 2.13 -12.55
CA HIS A 300 9.79 1.90 -13.86
C HIS A 300 9.19 2.91 -14.84
N TYR A 301 10.00 3.44 -15.75
CA TYR A 301 9.53 4.37 -16.77
C TYR A 301 9.58 3.67 -18.12
N ALA A 302 8.41 3.26 -18.62
CA ALA A 302 8.31 2.68 -19.94
C ALA A 302 8.41 3.76 -21.01
N ASN A 303 9.20 3.51 -22.05
CA ASN A 303 9.39 4.41 -23.17
C ASN A 303 8.29 4.22 -24.22
N MET A 304 7.08 4.64 -23.88
CA MET A 304 5.92 4.63 -24.78
C MET A 304 5.41 6.05 -24.95
N THR A 305 5.39 6.54 -26.19
CA THR A 305 4.93 7.89 -26.51
C THR A 305 3.40 7.91 -26.57
N ALA A 306 2.75 8.41 -25.52
CA ALA A 306 1.30 8.58 -25.50
C ALA A 306 0.88 9.85 -26.26
N TYR A 307 0.09 9.73 -27.34
CA TYR A 307 -0.70 10.70 -28.16
C TYR A 307 -0.20 12.14 -28.41
N THR A 308 0.91 12.56 -27.81
CA THR A 308 1.40 13.93 -27.74
C THR A 308 2.73 13.99 -28.47
N GLU A 309 2.99 15.11 -29.13
CA GLU A 309 4.26 15.33 -29.84
C GLU A 309 5.47 15.38 -28.88
N GLU A 310 5.22 15.50 -27.57
CA GLU A 310 6.24 15.48 -26.52
C GLU A 310 6.39 14.07 -25.96
N ARG A 311 7.63 13.56 -25.94
CA ARG A 311 7.94 12.24 -25.42
C ARG A 311 7.70 12.19 -23.91
N GLN A 312 6.59 11.60 -23.50
CA GLN A 312 6.28 11.35 -22.09
C GLN A 312 6.55 9.89 -21.74
N TYR A 313 7.38 9.66 -20.73
CA TYR A 313 7.59 8.33 -20.16
C TYR A 313 6.39 7.92 -19.31
N THR A 314 5.99 6.65 -19.40
CA THR A 314 4.88 6.07 -18.63
C THR A 314 5.42 5.44 -17.35
N PRO A 315 5.16 6.03 -16.16
CA PRO A 315 5.57 5.47 -14.89
C PRO A 315 4.67 4.29 -14.55
N SER A 316 5.29 3.20 -14.15
CA SER A 316 4.68 1.88 -14.09
C SER A 316 5.32 1.07 -12.97
N ASP A 317 4.49 0.37 -12.21
CA ASP A 317 4.93 -0.72 -11.32
C ASP A 317 4.81 -2.09 -12.01
N TYR A 318 4.23 -2.17 -13.22
CA TYR A 318 3.97 -3.44 -13.90
C TYR A 318 5.25 -4.28 -14.09
N ARG A 319 6.37 -3.62 -14.41
CA ARG A 319 7.66 -4.29 -14.59
C ARG A 319 8.10 -5.06 -13.36
N TYR A 320 7.92 -4.51 -12.17
CA TYR A 320 8.37 -5.12 -10.92
C TYR A 320 7.60 -6.40 -10.55
N ALA A 321 6.49 -6.68 -11.23
CA ALA A 321 5.69 -7.89 -11.07
C ALA A 321 5.90 -8.93 -12.19
N ASN A 322 6.74 -8.60 -13.16
CA ASN A 322 7.09 -9.46 -14.29
C ASN A 322 8.51 -9.98 -14.05
N THR A 323 8.59 -11.28 -13.76
CA THR A 323 9.77 -11.95 -13.21
C THR A 323 10.44 -12.91 -14.19
N ASP A 324 9.73 -13.34 -15.23
CA ASP A 324 10.27 -14.27 -16.23
C ASP A 324 10.57 -13.63 -17.60
N GLY A 325 10.19 -12.37 -17.78
CA GLY A 325 10.47 -11.55 -18.95
C GLY A 325 9.51 -11.78 -20.12
N ASP A 326 8.46 -12.58 -19.97
CA ASP A 326 7.33 -12.58 -20.90
C ASP A 326 6.37 -11.40 -20.60
N PRO A 327 5.32 -11.14 -21.41
CA PRO A 327 4.42 -10.01 -21.14
C PRO A 327 3.40 -10.21 -20.01
N GLU A 328 3.27 -11.38 -19.41
CA GLU A 328 2.35 -11.59 -18.30
C GLU A 328 3.01 -11.17 -16.98
N GLN A 329 2.18 -10.91 -15.98
CA GLN A 329 2.64 -10.68 -14.62
C GLN A 329 2.48 -11.95 -13.81
N GLU A 330 3.52 -12.34 -13.07
CA GLU A 330 3.49 -13.46 -12.13
C GLU A 330 2.99 -12.97 -10.75
N LEU A 331 3.43 -11.78 -10.36
CA LEU A 331 3.15 -11.21 -9.04
C LEU A 331 2.02 -10.19 -9.07
N SER A 332 1.24 -10.17 -8.00
CA SER A 332 0.25 -9.12 -7.71
C SER A 332 0.97 -7.94 -7.07
N ILE A 333 0.92 -6.76 -7.69
CA ILE A 333 1.65 -5.58 -7.20
C ILE A 333 0.74 -4.40 -6.85
N GLY A 334 1.04 -3.77 -5.72
CA GLY A 334 0.40 -2.54 -5.25
C GLY A 334 1.40 -1.63 -4.55
N ARG A 335 1.04 -0.36 -4.35
CA ARG A 335 1.90 0.65 -3.76
C ARG A 335 1.25 1.33 -2.58
N ILE A 336 1.87 1.21 -1.40
CA ILE A 336 1.52 2.02 -0.23
C ILE A 336 2.24 3.37 -0.34
N VAL A 337 1.44 4.42 -0.47
CA VAL A 337 1.88 5.81 -0.58
C VAL A 337 0.91 6.70 0.17
N GLY A 338 1.33 7.91 0.50
CA GLY A 338 0.47 8.91 1.10
C GLY A 338 1.03 10.31 0.92
N ARG A 339 0.22 11.33 1.24
CA ARG A 339 0.68 12.73 1.32
C ARG A 339 1.62 12.95 2.49
N THR A 340 1.45 12.11 3.51
CA THR A 340 2.24 12.05 4.72
C THR A 340 2.45 10.59 5.11
N PRO A 341 3.43 10.30 5.96
CA PRO A 341 3.55 8.99 6.62
C PRO A 341 2.27 8.60 7.38
N TRP A 342 1.53 9.60 7.89
CA TRP A 342 0.26 9.42 8.61
C TRP A 342 -0.81 8.80 7.72
N SER A 343 -1.01 9.39 6.54
CA SER A 343 -1.96 8.84 5.57
C SER A 343 -1.57 7.42 5.15
N ALA A 344 -0.26 7.14 4.98
CA ALA A 344 0.20 5.79 4.67
C ALA A 344 -0.07 4.81 5.82
N SER A 345 0.12 5.24 7.08
CA SER A 345 -0.19 4.40 8.26
C SER A 345 -1.67 4.09 8.37
N VAL A 346 -2.54 5.07 8.08
CA VAL A 346 -3.99 4.87 8.05
C VAL A 346 -4.38 3.93 6.92
N THR A 347 -3.81 4.07 5.71
CA THR A 347 -4.07 3.13 4.61
C THR A 347 -3.70 1.69 5.00
N VAL A 348 -2.53 1.47 5.61
CA VAL A 348 -2.12 0.14 6.09
C VAL A 348 -3.06 -0.38 7.18
N ALA A 349 -3.42 0.47 8.14
CA ALA A 349 -4.34 0.10 9.20
C ALA A 349 -5.72 -0.28 8.68
N LEU A 350 -6.24 0.48 7.72
CA LEU A 350 -7.52 0.19 7.07
C LEU A 350 -7.49 -1.09 6.26
N THR A 351 -6.40 -1.38 5.53
CA THR A 351 -6.32 -2.62 4.75
C THR A 351 -6.15 -3.86 5.61
N LEU A 352 -5.43 -3.76 6.74
CA LEU A 352 -5.16 -4.88 7.65
C LEU A 352 -6.28 -5.13 8.66
N ALA A 353 -6.95 -4.08 9.13
CA ALA A 353 -8.09 -4.17 10.03
C ALA A 353 -9.41 -4.07 9.28
N PHE A 354 -9.47 -4.30 7.96
CA PHE A 354 -10.68 -4.02 7.18
C PHE A 354 -11.92 -4.69 7.75
N ASP A 355 -11.87 -5.99 8.05
CA ASP A 355 -13.01 -6.74 8.63
C ASP A 355 -13.48 -6.16 9.96
N GLU A 356 -12.55 -5.59 10.73
CA GLU A 356 -12.88 -4.92 11.98
C GLU A 356 -13.42 -3.51 11.75
N ALA A 357 -12.77 -2.75 10.85
CA ALA A 357 -13.13 -1.39 10.45
C ALA A 357 -14.49 -1.33 9.75
N ALA A 358 -14.86 -2.42 9.11
CA ALA A 358 -16.18 -2.69 8.57
C ALA A 358 -17.28 -2.65 9.65
N GLY A 359 -16.95 -2.99 10.91
CA GLY A 359 -17.85 -2.89 12.07
C GLY A 359 -17.82 -1.53 12.78
N TYR A 360 -16.98 -0.59 12.34
CA TYR A 360 -16.84 0.72 13.00
C TYR A 360 -18.07 1.60 12.74
N THR A 361 -18.42 2.40 13.74
CA THR A 361 -19.52 3.38 13.59
C THR A 361 -18.94 4.67 13.04
N TRP A 362 -19.05 4.84 11.73
CA TRP A 362 -18.76 6.10 11.06
C TRP A 362 -19.92 7.08 11.31
N GLU A 363 -19.66 8.38 11.47
CA GLU A 363 -20.73 9.37 11.72
C GLU A 363 -21.79 9.29 10.62
N ASP A 364 -23.02 8.96 11.03
CA ASP A 364 -24.15 8.72 10.15
C ASP A 364 -24.86 10.06 9.87
N ASP A 365 -24.57 10.71 8.73
CA ASP A 365 -25.28 11.91 8.26
C ASP A 365 -26.40 11.55 7.27
N SER A 366 -27.11 10.43 7.51
CA SER A 366 -28.20 9.87 6.67
C SER A 366 -29.47 10.74 6.56
N SER A 367 -29.31 12.04 6.35
CA SER A 367 -30.34 12.94 5.83
C SER A 367 -30.55 12.83 4.30
N HIS A 368 -29.85 11.91 3.63
CA HIS A 368 -29.84 11.72 2.17
C HIS A 368 -31.13 11.09 1.63
N LEU A 369 -32.24 11.85 1.69
CA LEU A 369 -33.54 11.54 1.09
C LEU A 369 -33.54 11.46 -0.46
N LEU A 370 -32.38 11.60 -1.12
CA LEU A 370 -32.27 11.74 -2.57
C LEU A 370 -32.14 10.40 -3.32
N TYR A 371 -31.58 9.36 -2.69
CA TYR A 371 -31.34 8.07 -3.34
C TYR A 371 -31.91 6.91 -2.52
N SER A 372 -32.90 6.22 -3.07
CA SER A 372 -33.52 5.05 -2.41
C SER A 372 -32.68 3.77 -2.53
N THR A 373 -31.47 3.86 -3.05
CA THR A 373 -30.58 2.73 -3.39
C THR A 373 -29.41 2.58 -2.44
N VAL A 374 -29.19 3.52 -1.51
CA VAL A 374 -28.15 3.44 -0.48
C VAL A 374 -28.75 2.73 0.73
N THR A 375 -28.09 1.69 1.23
CA THR A 375 -28.43 1.00 2.48
C THR A 375 -27.73 1.67 3.67
N ASP A 376 -28.21 1.40 4.88
CA ASP A 376 -27.61 1.90 6.12
C ASP A 376 -26.18 1.32 6.35
N ASP A 377 -25.88 0.16 5.75
CA ASP A 377 -24.55 -0.45 5.82
C ASP A 377 -23.75 -0.11 4.57
N TRP A 378 -22.85 0.87 4.70
CA TRP A 378 -22.00 1.36 3.62
C TRP A 378 -21.24 0.26 2.86
N ARG A 379 -20.95 -0.86 3.52
CA ARG A 379 -20.27 -2.03 2.95
C ARG A 379 -21.06 -2.69 1.83
N GLU A 380 -22.38 -2.59 1.90
CA GLU A 380 -23.30 -3.10 0.90
C GLU A 380 -23.48 -2.13 -0.27
N ASN A 381 -22.97 -0.90 -0.18
CA ASN A 381 -23.18 0.12 -1.19
C ASN A 381 -22.04 0.18 -2.20
N SER A 382 -22.40 0.39 -3.47
CA SER A 382 -21.43 0.70 -4.52
C SER A 382 -21.90 1.87 -5.39
N LEU A 383 -20.95 2.61 -5.94
CA LEU A 383 -21.21 3.75 -6.79
C LEU A 383 -20.58 3.53 -8.18
N MET A 384 -21.40 3.71 -9.21
CA MET A 384 -20.97 3.62 -10.59
C MET A 384 -21.24 4.95 -11.29
N VAL A 385 -20.17 5.63 -11.71
CA VAL A 385 -20.23 6.98 -12.28
C VAL A 385 -19.79 6.96 -13.74
N ILE A 386 -20.60 7.56 -14.62
CA ILE A 386 -20.20 7.90 -15.99
C ILE A 386 -20.10 9.41 -16.10
N GLY A 387 -18.88 9.96 -16.12
CA GLY A 387 -18.67 11.41 -16.15
C GLY A 387 -18.89 12.07 -17.52
N THR A 388 -18.94 11.29 -18.61
CA THR A 388 -18.96 11.85 -19.97
C THR A 388 -19.77 11.08 -21.01
N THR A 389 -20.32 11.82 -21.97
CA THR A 389 -20.97 11.30 -23.19
C THR A 389 -20.05 11.29 -24.41
N LYS A 390 -18.91 11.96 -24.32
CA LYS A 390 -18.08 12.36 -25.48
C LYS A 390 -16.87 11.46 -25.72
N ILE A 391 -16.85 10.27 -25.14
CA ILE A 391 -15.95 9.24 -25.64
C ILE A 391 -16.46 8.89 -27.04
N GLY A 392 -15.67 9.17 -28.08
CA GLY A 392 -16.08 8.90 -29.46
C GLY A 392 -16.52 7.43 -29.62
N PRO A 393 -17.48 7.10 -30.50
CA PRO A 393 -18.12 7.94 -31.51
C PRO A 393 -19.63 8.17 -31.25
N GLY A 394 -20.02 8.67 -30.07
CA GLY A 394 -21.36 9.25 -29.89
C GLY A 394 -21.94 9.15 -28.47
N PRO A 395 -23.02 9.89 -28.18
CA PRO A 395 -23.73 9.78 -26.91
C PRO A 395 -24.23 8.34 -26.71
N GLY A 396 -23.94 7.78 -25.53
CA GLY A 396 -24.41 6.47 -25.11
C GLY A 396 -23.43 5.31 -25.31
N VAL A 397 -22.22 5.54 -25.82
CA VAL A 397 -21.19 4.50 -26.04
C VAL A 397 -20.83 3.76 -24.74
N LEU A 398 -20.86 4.45 -23.59
CA LEU A 398 -20.58 3.85 -22.28
C LEU A 398 -21.80 3.22 -21.60
N THR A 399 -23.00 3.34 -22.19
CA THR A 399 -24.23 2.78 -21.58
C THR A 399 -24.14 1.26 -21.39
N PRO A 400 -23.64 0.46 -22.36
CA PRO A 400 -23.50 -0.97 -22.12
C PRO A 400 -22.49 -1.29 -21.02
N THR A 401 -21.41 -0.49 -20.88
CA THR A 401 -20.48 -0.60 -19.74
C THR A 401 -21.19 -0.33 -18.42
N LEU A 402 -22.04 0.71 -18.35
CA LEU A 402 -22.88 0.98 -17.18
C LEU A 402 -23.70 -0.24 -16.78
N VAL A 403 -24.44 -0.79 -17.76
CA VAL A 403 -25.33 -1.91 -17.54
C VAL A 403 -24.55 -3.15 -17.11
N ASN A 404 -23.40 -3.43 -17.73
CA ASN A 404 -22.59 -4.59 -17.39
C ASN A 404 -21.99 -4.47 -15.99
N GLN A 405 -21.41 -3.32 -15.65
CA GLN A 405 -20.79 -3.07 -14.34
C GLN A 405 -21.82 -3.05 -13.22
N THR A 406 -22.93 -2.33 -13.40
CA THR A 406 -24.03 -2.35 -12.44
C THR A 406 -24.55 -3.77 -12.23
N ARG A 407 -24.65 -4.57 -13.29
CA ARG A 407 -25.05 -5.98 -13.17
C ARG A 407 -24.02 -6.79 -12.40
N THR A 408 -22.72 -6.72 -12.74
CA THR A 408 -21.66 -7.45 -12.02
C THR A 408 -21.68 -7.13 -10.53
N MET A 409 -21.79 -5.86 -10.14
CA MET A 409 -21.88 -5.48 -8.73
C MET A 409 -23.18 -5.94 -8.07
N THR A 410 -24.33 -5.82 -8.75
CA THR A 410 -25.62 -6.28 -8.21
C THR A 410 -25.65 -7.80 -8.04
N GLU A 411 -25.04 -8.54 -8.97
CA GLU A 411 -24.91 -10.01 -8.90
C GLU A 411 -23.94 -10.45 -7.79
N ALA A 412 -23.13 -9.54 -7.26
CA ALA A 412 -22.24 -9.72 -6.12
C ALA A 412 -22.84 -9.18 -4.80
N GLY A 413 -24.13 -8.81 -4.82
CA GLY A 413 -24.90 -8.42 -3.63
C GLY A 413 -24.91 -6.93 -3.31
N PHE A 414 -24.21 -6.08 -4.06
CA PHE A 414 -24.20 -4.64 -3.80
C PHE A 414 -25.53 -3.96 -4.12
N ALA A 415 -25.88 -2.96 -3.30
CA ALA A 415 -26.85 -1.93 -3.59
C ALA A 415 -26.19 -0.83 -4.44
N VAL A 416 -26.36 -0.94 -5.76
CA VAL A 416 -25.63 -0.09 -6.72
C VAL A 416 -26.35 1.23 -6.97
N THR A 417 -25.68 2.35 -6.72
CA THR A 417 -26.10 3.69 -7.15
C THR A 417 -25.40 4.06 -8.46
N SER A 418 -26.16 4.21 -9.54
CA SER A 418 -25.62 4.52 -10.87
C SER A 418 -25.87 5.98 -11.25
N LEU A 419 -24.80 6.77 -11.40
CA LEU A 419 -24.85 8.14 -11.89
C LEU A 419 -24.49 8.18 -13.39
N GLY A 420 -25.51 8.38 -14.21
CA GLY A 420 -25.34 8.73 -15.61
C GLY A 420 -24.68 10.11 -15.75
N TYR A 421 -24.14 10.38 -16.95
CA TYR A 421 -23.44 11.64 -17.24
C TYR A 421 -24.23 12.89 -16.93
N ASP A 422 -25.57 12.85 -16.97
CA ASP A 422 -26.46 13.97 -16.70
C ASP A 422 -26.61 14.29 -15.20
N LEU A 423 -26.20 13.36 -14.33
CA LEU A 423 -26.27 13.45 -12.87
C LEU A 423 -24.90 13.36 -12.18
N ALA A 424 -23.86 12.95 -12.91
CA ALA A 424 -22.49 12.79 -12.40
C ALA A 424 -21.77 14.14 -12.18
N THR A 425 -22.39 15.07 -11.45
CA THR A 425 -21.76 16.36 -11.08
C THR A 425 -20.88 16.18 -9.83
N GLY A 426 -19.86 17.01 -9.66
CA GLY A 426 -19.00 17.00 -8.48
C GLY A 426 -19.79 17.12 -7.17
N ASP A 427 -20.82 17.99 -7.13
CA ASP A 427 -21.69 18.13 -5.95
C ASP A 427 -22.48 16.85 -5.66
N THR A 428 -22.97 16.18 -6.69
CA THR A 428 -23.72 14.93 -6.56
C THR A 428 -22.85 13.78 -6.08
N ILE A 429 -21.64 13.65 -6.63
CA ILE A 429 -20.68 12.62 -6.20
C ILE A 429 -20.27 12.88 -4.75
N ARG A 430 -19.95 14.14 -4.41
CA ARG A 430 -19.59 14.57 -3.05
C ARG A 430 -20.67 14.27 -2.01
N GLU A 431 -21.95 14.24 -2.40
CA GLU A 431 -23.08 13.97 -1.52
C GLU A 431 -23.29 12.48 -1.20
N ILE A 432 -22.60 11.55 -1.87
CA ILE A 432 -22.87 10.11 -1.72
C ILE A 432 -21.63 9.23 -1.63
N ILE A 433 -20.45 9.70 -2.03
CA ILE A 433 -19.25 8.83 -2.17
C ILE A 433 -18.70 8.32 -0.83
N ASP A 434 -18.89 9.06 0.26
CA ASP A 434 -18.58 8.58 1.62
C ASP A 434 -19.43 7.38 2.04
N GLU A 435 -20.58 7.17 1.42
CA GLU A 435 -21.48 6.07 1.74
C GLU A 435 -21.16 4.77 1.01
N MET A 436 -20.06 4.73 0.25
CA MET A 436 -19.76 3.67 -0.70
C MET A 436 -18.56 2.82 -0.25
N ASN A 437 -18.67 1.53 -0.49
CA ASN A 437 -17.56 0.59 -0.30
C ASN A 437 -16.77 0.35 -1.59
N TYR A 438 -17.44 0.35 -2.75
CA TYR A 438 -16.77 0.18 -4.02
C TYR A 438 -17.24 1.21 -5.06
N ASP A 439 -16.31 2.09 -5.48
CA ASP A 439 -16.55 3.13 -6.47
C ASP A 439 -15.91 2.79 -7.82
N VAL A 440 -16.66 2.95 -8.90
CA VAL A 440 -16.14 2.82 -10.26
C VAL A 440 -16.49 4.05 -11.08
N TYR A 441 -15.46 4.69 -11.62
CA TYR A 441 -15.61 5.87 -12.47
C TYR A 441 -15.21 5.58 -13.92
N TYR A 442 -16.04 5.99 -14.87
CA TYR A 442 -15.74 5.97 -16.31
C TYR A 442 -15.87 7.37 -16.89
N GLY A 443 -14.78 7.92 -17.43
CA GLY A 443 -14.84 9.15 -18.19
C GLY A 443 -13.51 9.82 -18.45
N HIS A 444 -13.53 11.14 -18.59
CA HIS A 444 -12.28 11.91 -18.61
C HIS A 444 -11.77 12.09 -17.18
N GLY A 445 -10.46 12.20 -17.05
CA GLY A 445 -9.82 12.55 -15.79
C GLY A 445 -8.79 13.64 -16.03
N THR A 446 -8.53 14.39 -14.98
CA THR A 446 -7.34 15.21 -14.87
C THR A 446 -6.48 14.65 -13.73
N ILE A 447 -5.31 15.24 -13.54
CA ILE A 447 -4.43 14.92 -12.41
C ILE A 447 -5.11 15.05 -11.04
N ASP A 448 -6.15 15.87 -10.96
CA ASP A 448 -6.81 16.30 -9.74
C ASP A 448 -8.32 16.09 -9.73
N SER A 449 -8.92 15.43 -10.74
CA SER A 449 -10.37 15.26 -10.77
C SER A 449 -10.91 14.12 -11.64
N TRP A 450 -12.09 13.66 -11.26
CA TRP A 450 -13.05 12.98 -12.13
C TRP A 450 -13.89 14.02 -12.87
N TYR A 451 -13.72 14.11 -14.19
CA TYR A 451 -14.35 15.15 -15.00
C TYR A 451 -15.85 14.89 -15.25
N SER A 452 -16.67 15.93 -15.10
CA SER A 452 -18.08 15.88 -15.49
C SER A 452 -18.39 16.68 -16.75
N THR A 453 -19.24 16.13 -17.63
CA THR A 453 -19.75 16.85 -18.80
C THR A 453 -20.81 17.89 -18.46
N VAL A 454 -21.52 17.72 -17.34
CA VAL A 454 -22.51 18.68 -16.86
C VAL A 454 -22.16 19.10 -15.43
N GLY A 455 -21.83 20.37 -15.27
CA GLY A 455 -21.46 20.91 -13.96
C GLY A 455 -19.96 20.79 -13.67
N TRP A 456 -19.63 20.85 -12.38
CA TRP A 456 -18.26 20.84 -11.89
C TRP A 456 -17.72 19.41 -11.82
N ALA A 457 -16.41 19.26 -11.99
CA ALA A 457 -15.73 17.99 -11.78
C ALA A 457 -15.72 17.62 -10.28
N PHE A 458 -15.63 16.33 -9.97
CA PHE A 458 -15.34 15.87 -8.61
C PHE A 458 -13.83 15.89 -8.42
N ASP A 459 -13.32 16.89 -7.70
CA ASP A 459 -11.88 17.17 -7.61
C ASP A 459 -11.26 16.80 -6.25
N ALA A 460 -9.94 16.89 -6.18
CA ALA A 460 -9.16 16.54 -5.00
C ALA A 460 -9.55 17.36 -3.76
N ASP A 461 -10.00 18.62 -3.91
CA ASP A 461 -10.44 19.44 -2.77
C ASP A 461 -11.76 18.90 -2.23
N GLN A 462 -12.70 18.54 -3.12
CA GLN A 462 -13.96 17.93 -2.74
C GLN A 462 -13.76 16.57 -2.07
N VAL A 463 -12.87 15.71 -2.59
CA VAL A 463 -12.52 14.43 -1.97
C VAL A 463 -12.03 14.63 -0.53
N ASN A 464 -11.07 15.55 -0.33
CA ASN A 464 -10.51 15.82 1.00
C ASN A 464 -11.54 16.33 2.01
N ALA A 465 -12.60 16.99 1.53
CA ALA A 465 -13.64 17.57 2.36
C ALA A 465 -14.69 16.55 2.82
N VAL A 466 -14.83 15.41 2.16
CA VAL A 466 -15.89 14.43 2.43
C VAL A 466 -15.51 13.45 3.54
N GLY A 467 -14.28 12.91 3.51
CA GLY A 467 -13.89 11.85 4.43
C GLY A 467 -14.56 10.53 4.05
N LEU A 468 -13.82 9.73 3.30
CA LEU A 468 -14.30 8.47 2.78
C LEU A 468 -14.26 7.39 3.86
N LYS A 469 -15.23 6.49 3.82
CA LYS A 469 -15.16 5.19 4.47
C LYS A 469 -14.04 4.35 3.82
N PRO A 470 -13.60 3.24 4.43
CA PRO A 470 -12.45 2.50 3.94
C PRO A 470 -12.69 1.69 2.67
N GLY A 471 -13.58 2.15 1.80
CA GLY A 471 -13.85 1.56 0.51
C GLY A 471 -12.68 1.67 -0.47
N PHE A 472 -12.93 1.16 -1.66
CA PHE A 472 -11.98 1.10 -2.75
C PHE A 472 -12.54 1.78 -3.98
N ALA A 473 -11.68 2.41 -4.78
CA ALA A 473 -12.09 3.07 -6.01
C ALA A 473 -11.22 2.67 -7.21
N THR A 474 -11.84 2.52 -8.37
CA THR A 474 -11.12 2.33 -9.64
C THR A 474 -11.67 3.26 -10.72
N ALA A 475 -10.79 3.77 -11.56
CA ALA A 475 -11.14 4.77 -12.56
C ALA A 475 -10.62 4.41 -13.96
N MET A 476 -11.55 4.27 -14.90
CA MET A 476 -11.27 4.38 -16.32
C MET A 476 -11.20 5.87 -16.69
N ALA A 477 -10.06 6.51 -16.42
CA ALA A 477 -9.87 7.95 -16.60
C ALA A 477 -8.39 8.35 -16.67
N CYS A 478 -8.08 9.33 -17.52
CA CYS A 478 -6.73 9.85 -17.71
C CYS A 478 -6.16 10.48 -16.43
N LEU A 479 -4.86 10.27 -16.18
CA LEU A 479 -4.03 10.98 -15.21
C LEU A 479 -4.45 10.90 -13.73
N THR A 480 -5.56 10.24 -13.40
CA THR A 480 -6.07 10.19 -12.01
C THR A 480 -5.17 9.39 -11.07
N GLY A 481 -4.30 8.55 -11.62
CA GLY A 481 -3.25 7.83 -10.89
C GLY A 481 -1.91 8.57 -10.87
N LEU A 482 -1.72 9.67 -11.59
CA LEU A 482 -0.40 10.32 -11.66
C LEU A 482 0.03 10.84 -10.29
N ILE A 483 1.25 10.48 -9.84
CA ILE A 483 1.87 10.99 -8.59
C ILE A 483 3.36 11.37 -8.76
N ASP A 484 3.88 11.36 -10.00
CA ASP A 484 5.29 11.55 -10.33
C ASP A 484 5.61 12.93 -10.94
N SER A 485 4.92 13.99 -10.52
CA SER A 485 5.17 15.36 -11.00
C SER A 485 5.65 16.28 -9.87
N LEU A 486 6.72 17.05 -10.10
CA LEU A 486 7.17 18.07 -9.15
C LEU A 486 6.38 19.39 -9.25
N ASP A 487 5.66 19.60 -10.35
CA ASP A 487 4.93 20.84 -10.61
C ASP A 487 3.54 20.87 -9.94
N VAL A 488 3.15 19.75 -9.32
CA VAL A 488 1.81 19.54 -8.78
C VAL A 488 1.93 19.31 -7.27
N PRO A 489 1.27 20.14 -6.44
CA PRO A 489 1.22 19.94 -5.01
C PRO A 489 0.62 18.59 -4.62
N LEU A 490 1.11 18.00 -3.53
CA LEU A 490 0.69 16.65 -3.09
C LEU A 490 -0.82 16.53 -2.85
N ASP A 491 -1.45 17.61 -2.41
CA ASP A 491 -2.88 17.68 -2.12
C ASP A 491 -3.77 17.77 -3.36
N ARG A 492 -3.17 17.97 -4.54
CA ARG A 492 -3.86 18.01 -5.83
C ARG A 492 -3.84 16.68 -6.57
N PHE A 493 -2.97 15.72 -6.23
CA PHE A 493 -3.05 14.40 -6.84
C PHE A 493 -4.33 13.69 -6.40
N PHE A 494 -5.18 13.33 -7.36
CA PHE A 494 -6.48 12.73 -7.08
C PHE A 494 -6.37 11.40 -6.33
N SER A 495 -5.49 10.48 -6.76
CA SER A 495 -5.23 9.21 -6.06
C SER A 495 -4.78 9.41 -4.61
N LEU A 496 -3.89 10.37 -4.34
CA LEU A 496 -3.47 10.69 -2.98
C LEU A 496 -4.58 11.36 -2.17
N ALA A 497 -5.51 12.09 -2.81
CA ALA A 497 -6.69 12.64 -2.16
C ALA A 497 -7.62 11.52 -1.67
N MET A 498 -7.86 10.51 -2.50
CA MET A 498 -8.68 9.35 -2.15
C MET A 498 -8.11 8.63 -0.92
N LEU A 499 -6.83 8.26 -0.96
CA LEU A 499 -6.15 7.59 0.15
C LEU A 499 -6.13 8.44 1.42
N ASN A 500 -5.76 9.72 1.30
CA ASN A 500 -5.78 10.64 2.43
C ASN A 500 -7.19 10.84 2.98
N SER A 501 -8.22 10.67 2.17
CA SER A 501 -9.61 10.85 2.61
C SER A 501 -10.16 9.64 3.34
N GLY A 502 -9.51 8.49 3.24
CA GLY A 502 -9.88 7.27 3.97
C GLY A 502 -10.02 6.04 3.08
N ALA A 503 -9.90 6.15 1.76
CA ALA A 503 -9.98 4.96 0.89
C ALA A 503 -8.86 3.95 1.22
N ALA A 504 -9.20 2.66 1.26
CA ALA A 504 -8.25 1.56 1.43
C ALA A 504 -7.36 1.37 0.17
N GLY A 505 -7.87 1.75 -1.00
CA GLY A 505 -7.09 1.72 -2.22
C GLY A 505 -7.70 2.48 -3.39
N TYR A 506 -6.85 2.75 -4.39
CA TYR A 506 -7.23 3.44 -5.63
C TYR A 506 -6.50 2.86 -6.83
N ILE A 507 -7.21 2.56 -7.92
CA ILE A 507 -6.62 2.23 -9.23
C ILE A 507 -6.90 3.36 -10.22
N GLY A 508 -5.85 3.87 -10.86
CA GLY A 508 -5.98 4.86 -11.92
C GLY A 508 -4.79 4.91 -12.87
N SER A 509 -4.97 5.58 -14.00
CA SER A 509 -3.91 5.71 -15.00
C SER A 509 -2.92 6.82 -14.64
N THR A 510 -1.63 6.55 -14.77
CA THR A 510 -0.56 7.53 -14.53
C THR A 510 -0.35 8.48 -15.70
N ARG A 511 -0.87 8.14 -16.88
CA ARG A 511 -0.82 8.93 -18.12
C ARG A 511 -2.20 8.98 -18.77
N VAL A 512 -2.26 9.49 -20.00
CA VAL A 512 -3.50 9.57 -20.78
C VAL A 512 -3.98 8.16 -21.10
N ALA A 513 -5.11 7.77 -20.49
CA ALA A 513 -5.66 6.42 -20.62
C ALA A 513 -5.91 6.03 -22.09
N TYR A 514 -5.36 4.89 -22.51
CA TYR A 514 -5.53 4.35 -23.86
C TYR A 514 -6.77 3.46 -24.01
N GLY A 515 -7.26 3.39 -25.25
CA GLY A 515 -8.31 2.46 -25.64
C GLY A 515 -9.74 2.98 -25.51
N LEU A 516 -10.05 4.06 -26.23
CA LEU A 516 -11.39 4.66 -26.24
C LEU A 516 -12.07 4.70 -27.62
N TYR A 517 -11.40 4.31 -28.72
CA TYR A 517 -11.81 4.75 -30.06
C TYR A 517 -12.34 3.66 -31.01
N ASP A 518 -12.03 2.37 -30.80
CA ASP A 518 -12.54 1.28 -31.65
C ASP A 518 -13.62 0.45 -30.93
N VAL A 519 -14.80 1.05 -30.72
CA VAL A 519 -15.98 0.31 -30.28
C VAL A 519 -16.66 -0.32 -31.50
N GLU A 520 -16.28 -1.54 -31.86
CA GLU A 520 -17.01 -2.34 -32.84
C GLU A 520 -18.28 -2.90 -32.17
N ILE A 521 -19.44 -2.27 -32.42
CA ILE A 521 -20.74 -2.78 -31.97
C ILE A 521 -21.12 -3.98 -32.83
N SER A 522 -20.56 -5.15 -32.52
CA SER A 522 -21.03 -6.42 -33.06
C SER A 522 -22.39 -6.77 -32.41
N GLY A 523 -23.28 -7.43 -33.16
CA GLY A 523 -24.69 -7.66 -32.81
C GLY A 523 -24.98 -8.52 -31.57
N GLU A 524 -24.00 -8.71 -30.69
CA GLU A 524 -24.09 -9.47 -29.43
C GLU A 524 -24.02 -8.59 -28.16
N ASN A 525 -24.09 -7.25 -28.28
CA ASN A 525 -23.96 -6.31 -27.14
C ASN A 525 -22.65 -6.44 -26.33
N VAL A 526 -21.61 -7.05 -26.91
CA VAL A 526 -20.28 -7.08 -26.31
C VAL A 526 -19.50 -5.88 -26.84
N ILE A 527 -19.26 -4.89 -25.98
CA ILE A 527 -18.20 -3.91 -26.23
C ILE A 527 -16.89 -4.71 -26.24
N ARG A 528 -16.26 -4.90 -27.40
CA ARG A 528 -14.85 -5.30 -27.46
C ARG A 528 -14.05 -4.04 -27.11
N GLY A 529 -13.96 -3.78 -25.80
CA GLY A 529 -13.33 -2.58 -25.27
C GLY A 529 -11.88 -2.52 -25.70
N THR A 530 -11.46 -1.33 -26.12
CA THR A 530 -10.05 -1.02 -26.30
C THR A 530 -9.44 -0.73 -24.92
N GLY A 531 -8.17 -1.12 -24.70
CA GLY A 531 -7.38 -0.91 -23.47
C GLY A 531 -8.12 -0.80 -22.13
N ALA A 532 -8.19 0.43 -21.60
CA ALA A 532 -8.61 0.74 -20.23
C ALA A 532 -10.04 0.32 -19.87
N LEU A 533 -10.97 0.39 -20.83
CA LEU A 533 -12.36 -0.03 -20.62
C LEU A 533 -12.43 -1.53 -20.30
N TYR A 534 -11.68 -2.33 -21.05
CA TYR A 534 -11.60 -3.76 -20.84
C TYR A 534 -10.92 -4.10 -19.50
N LEU A 535 -9.82 -3.41 -19.19
CA LEU A 535 -9.08 -3.64 -17.94
C LEU A 535 -9.96 -3.41 -16.70
N VAL A 536 -10.64 -2.26 -16.59
CA VAL A 536 -11.49 -1.96 -15.42
C VAL A 536 -12.71 -2.90 -15.36
N ASP A 537 -13.23 -3.32 -16.51
CA ASP A 537 -14.34 -4.29 -16.55
C ASP A 537 -13.92 -5.66 -16.01
N ILE A 538 -12.80 -6.20 -16.49
CA ILE A 538 -12.27 -7.48 -16.02
C ILE A 538 -11.84 -7.39 -14.55
N PHE A 539 -11.19 -6.30 -14.13
CA PHE A 539 -10.85 -6.08 -12.72
C PHE A 539 -12.07 -6.23 -11.81
N SER A 540 -13.17 -5.54 -12.13
CA SER A 540 -14.39 -5.58 -11.33
C SER A 540 -15.01 -6.97 -11.29
N ARG A 541 -14.90 -7.75 -12.37
CA ARG A 541 -15.36 -9.15 -12.40
C ARG A 541 -14.49 -10.07 -11.57
N GLU A 542 -13.17 -9.93 -11.66
CA GLU A 542 -12.27 -10.72 -10.84
C GLU A 542 -12.50 -10.42 -9.35
N ALA A 543 -12.66 -9.15 -8.97
CA ALA A 543 -12.96 -8.77 -7.59
C ALA A 543 -14.35 -9.26 -7.14
N CYS A 544 -15.42 -8.94 -7.89
CA CYS A 544 -16.81 -9.21 -7.47
C CYS A 544 -17.28 -10.64 -7.71
N GLU A 545 -16.84 -11.32 -8.77
CA GLU A 545 -17.34 -12.67 -9.12
C GLU A 545 -16.43 -13.79 -8.59
N ARG A 546 -15.16 -13.49 -8.32
CA ARG A 546 -14.17 -14.46 -7.85
C ARG A 546 -13.61 -14.17 -6.48
N ASP A 547 -14.04 -13.07 -5.84
CA ASP A 547 -13.57 -12.69 -4.51
C ASP A 547 -12.03 -12.64 -4.47
N ALA A 548 -11.45 -12.04 -5.52
CA ALA A 548 -10.01 -11.94 -5.66
C ALA A 548 -9.50 -10.68 -4.97
N ASP A 549 -8.41 -10.82 -4.21
CA ASP A 549 -7.61 -9.70 -3.71
C ASP A 549 -7.35 -8.69 -4.83
N VAL A 550 -7.36 -7.39 -4.50
CA VAL A 550 -7.31 -6.31 -5.50
C VAL A 550 -6.06 -6.38 -6.40
N GLY A 551 -4.94 -6.85 -5.87
CA GLY A 551 -3.72 -7.07 -6.65
C GLY A 551 -3.85 -8.24 -7.63
N ILE A 552 -4.46 -9.36 -7.20
CA ILE A 552 -4.75 -10.51 -8.07
C ILE A 552 -5.74 -10.10 -9.16
N ALA A 553 -6.81 -9.40 -8.79
CA ALA A 553 -7.82 -8.92 -9.74
C ALA A 553 -7.19 -8.03 -10.82
N LEU A 554 -6.29 -7.11 -10.43
CA LEU A 554 -5.60 -6.24 -11.39
C LEU A 554 -4.60 -7.01 -12.26
N ARG A 555 -3.82 -7.93 -11.68
CA ARG A 555 -2.89 -8.82 -12.41
C ARG A 555 -3.64 -9.62 -13.47
N ASN A 556 -4.73 -10.28 -13.08
CA ASN A 556 -5.57 -11.08 -13.97
C ASN A 556 -6.19 -10.23 -15.08
N ALA A 557 -6.64 -9.01 -14.76
CA ALA A 557 -7.18 -8.08 -15.75
C ALA A 557 -6.12 -7.65 -16.79
N LYS A 558 -4.89 -7.38 -16.35
CA LYS A 558 -3.76 -7.06 -17.24
C LYS A 558 -3.39 -8.24 -18.13
N ASN A 559 -3.23 -9.44 -17.56
CA ASN A 559 -2.89 -10.64 -18.34
C ASN A 559 -4.02 -11.01 -19.32
N ALA A 560 -5.29 -10.84 -18.93
CA ALA A 560 -6.42 -11.04 -19.83
C ALA A 560 -6.41 -10.05 -21.00
N LEU A 561 -6.09 -8.77 -20.75
CA LEU A 561 -5.96 -7.75 -21.80
C LEU A 561 -4.86 -8.13 -22.80
N ILE A 562 -3.71 -8.57 -22.30
CA ILE A 562 -2.58 -9.04 -23.12
C ILE A 562 -2.97 -10.28 -23.93
N GLY A 563 -3.67 -11.25 -23.33
CA GLY A 563 -4.15 -12.44 -24.04
C GLY A 563 -5.12 -12.12 -25.19
N VAL A 564 -5.91 -11.04 -25.07
CA VAL A 564 -6.89 -10.62 -26.08
C VAL A 564 -6.28 -9.73 -27.17
N GLN A 565 -5.42 -8.78 -26.81
CA GLN A 565 -4.91 -7.76 -27.73
C GLN A 565 -3.45 -7.97 -28.15
N GLY A 566 -2.73 -8.89 -27.50
CA GLY A 566 -1.28 -9.01 -27.59
C GLY A 566 -0.57 -7.96 -26.76
N TYR A 567 0.77 -8.03 -26.73
CA TYR A 567 1.63 -7.03 -26.10
C TYR A 567 2.79 -6.73 -27.05
N ASP A 568 2.93 -5.47 -27.43
CA ASP A 568 4.03 -5.01 -28.28
C ASP A 568 4.23 -3.50 -28.05
N GLU A 569 5.40 -3.12 -27.54
CA GLU A 569 5.74 -1.73 -27.23
C GLU A 569 6.05 -0.89 -28.48
N GLU A 570 6.10 -1.50 -29.68
CA GLU A 570 6.28 -0.79 -30.94
C GLU A 570 5.02 0.02 -31.30
N GLU A 571 5.18 1.34 -31.45
CA GLU A 571 4.09 2.25 -31.81
C GLU A 571 3.42 1.84 -33.14
N GLY A 572 2.10 1.68 -33.11
CA GLY A 572 1.30 1.25 -34.26
C GLY A 572 1.20 -0.27 -34.45
N SER A 573 1.83 -1.06 -33.59
CA SER A 573 1.58 -2.50 -33.51
C SER A 573 0.17 -2.80 -32.98
N ALA A 574 -0.30 -4.03 -33.19
CA ALA A 574 -1.61 -4.46 -32.68
C ALA A 574 -1.67 -4.55 -31.13
N GLY A 575 -0.53 -4.79 -30.48
CA GLY A 575 -0.42 -4.92 -29.03
C GLY A 575 -0.07 -3.63 -28.29
N PHE A 576 0.12 -2.51 -29.01
CA PHE A 576 0.57 -1.24 -28.43
C PHE A 576 -0.41 -0.65 -27.43
N GLU A 577 -1.72 -0.72 -27.70
CA GLU A 577 -2.73 -0.21 -26.77
C GLU A 577 -2.74 -0.97 -25.45
N ALA A 578 -2.63 -2.30 -25.51
CA ALA A 578 -2.51 -3.14 -24.33
C ALA A 578 -1.21 -2.84 -23.58
N ALA A 579 -0.08 -2.74 -24.28
CA ALA A 579 1.21 -2.41 -23.68
C ALA A 579 1.17 -1.08 -22.90
N ILE A 580 0.55 -0.04 -23.45
CA ILE A 580 0.35 1.23 -22.72
C ILE A 580 -0.57 1.03 -21.52
N THR A 581 -1.74 0.42 -21.74
CA THR A 581 -2.77 0.28 -20.71
C THR A 581 -2.25 -0.49 -19.48
N VAL A 582 -1.53 -1.59 -19.67
CA VAL A 582 -1.01 -2.38 -18.54
C VAL A 582 0.07 -1.65 -17.75
N ASN A 583 0.81 -0.74 -18.39
CA ASN A 583 1.85 0.05 -17.76
C ASN A 583 1.31 1.30 -17.04
N GLU A 584 0.28 1.95 -17.57
CA GLU A 584 -0.23 3.18 -16.96
C GLU A 584 -1.13 2.94 -15.76
N TYR A 585 -1.80 1.79 -15.67
CA TYR A 585 -2.71 1.47 -14.55
C TYR A 585 -1.94 0.95 -13.33
N VAL A 586 -1.97 1.73 -12.24
CA VAL A 586 -1.27 1.43 -11.00
C VAL A 586 -2.28 1.29 -9.86
N LEU A 587 -2.06 0.29 -9.00
CA LEU A 587 -2.75 0.12 -7.73
C LEU A 587 -2.02 0.88 -6.62
N TYR A 588 -2.69 1.86 -6.04
CA TYR A 588 -2.27 2.50 -4.80
C TYR A 588 -3.05 1.89 -3.62
N GLY A 589 -2.39 1.06 -2.82
CA GLY A 589 -3.01 0.24 -1.78
C GLY A 589 -2.25 -1.08 -1.56
N ASP A 590 -2.71 -1.88 -0.60
CA ASP A 590 -2.18 -3.22 -0.35
C ASP A 590 -2.68 -4.20 -1.44
N PRO A 591 -1.79 -4.87 -2.21
CA PRO A 591 -2.21 -5.83 -3.23
C PRO A 591 -2.92 -7.07 -2.70
N ALA A 592 -2.79 -7.41 -1.42
CA ALA A 592 -3.52 -8.51 -0.78
C ALA A 592 -4.74 -8.01 0.03
N HIS A 593 -5.17 -6.77 -0.19
CA HIS A 593 -6.44 -6.31 0.35
C HIS A 593 -7.58 -7.02 -0.39
N ASN A 594 -8.43 -7.74 0.35
CA ASN A 594 -9.67 -8.27 -0.19
C ASN A 594 -10.77 -7.21 -0.02
N LEU A 595 -11.51 -6.95 -1.10
CA LEU A 595 -12.68 -6.07 -1.02
C LEU A 595 -13.79 -6.80 -0.29
N TRP A 596 -14.53 -6.09 0.54
CA TRP A 596 -15.77 -6.65 1.06
C TRP A 596 -16.81 -6.74 -0.05
N ILE A 597 -17.22 -7.97 -0.39
CA ILE A 597 -18.25 -8.24 -1.38
C ILE A 597 -19.45 -8.87 -0.67
N PRO A 598 -20.66 -8.28 -0.67
CA PRO A 598 -21.77 -8.74 0.18
C PRO A 598 -22.21 -10.21 0.02
N ASP A 599 -22.09 -10.79 -1.18
CA ASP A 599 -22.48 -12.19 -1.46
C ASP A 599 -21.34 -13.21 -1.23
N HIS A 600 -20.11 -12.74 -1.03
CA HIS A 600 -19.01 -13.53 -0.47
C HIS A 600 -18.98 -13.22 1.03
N ASP A 601 -18.60 -14.15 1.91
CA ASP A 601 -18.79 -14.00 3.38
C ASP A 601 -17.87 -12.91 4.02
N GLY A 602 -17.50 -11.85 3.29
CA GLY A 602 -16.23 -11.15 3.42
C GLY A 602 -15.07 -12.11 3.18
#